data_AF-A0A7S1V5R7-F1
#
_entry.id   AF-A0A7S1V5R7-F1
#
_cell.length_a   1.000
_cell.length_b   1.000
_cell.length_c   1.000
_cell.angle_alpha   90.00
_cell.angle_beta   90.00
_cell.angle_gamma   90.00
#
_symmetry.space_group_name_H-M   'P 1'
#
loop_
_entity.id
_entity.type
_entity.pdbx_description
1 polymer ?
#
loop_
_entity_poly.entity_id
_entity_poly.type
_entity_poly.pdbx_seq_one_letter_code
_entity_poly.pdbx_strand_id
1 'polypeptide(L)'
;EGLSFKHLSSNQERLVTGFDLYRTMRNIMSSTLESSSASDKLGTVPTWAINILTTEVPRFRSCKDARVAPDFCRNENERVSVAPNYGTCNLYEKRLRPYCVKSPGERVEAVTSSASSKTGQLLRAGLDLPTRLMTLSNIGMPKNATKAAVSKGEGGVVQYPDLESCEPLDDSNLQHLWNVSDQTVARYSGSKVSGGIILYPRQQALLRTIVRQLSSAMVRDHGRPLRVCETGFGKGDSALLFLNSSQNVTVISFDKFDRPYQRPIAMKLARSYPGRFRWFEGDSCKTVRKTLSPLWDPDAGGVISVGKDRKVYQCDILHGSSLCPSDNIDLVKESPSGTVLTSTAMGTLTDKAVYFGERAQWTRLRREGCIRDITCFEEDEV
;
A
#
# COMPACT_ATOMS: atom_id res chain seq x y z
N GLU A 1 -20.15 -10.94 5.05
CA GLU A 1 -20.62 -9.66 4.47
C GLU A 1 -19.59 -9.20 3.45
N GLY A 2 -20.02 -8.78 2.26
CA GLY A 2 -19.12 -8.40 1.16
C GLY A 2 -18.45 -7.04 1.38
N LEU A 3 -17.28 -6.84 0.79
CA LEU A 3 -16.55 -5.57 0.80
C LEU A 3 -17.41 -4.47 0.18
N SER A 4 -17.58 -3.34 0.88
CA SER A 4 -18.40 -2.23 0.42
C SER A 4 -17.54 -0.99 0.19
N PHE A 5 -17.64 -0.42 -1.02
CA PHE A 5 -16.96 0.84 -1.36
C PHE A 5 -17.43 2.02 -0.48
N LYS A 6 -18.63 1.92 0.09
CA LYS A 6 -19.20 2.90 1.01
C LYS A 6 -18.31 3.14 2.23
N HIS A 7 -17.79 2.08 2.86
CA HIS A 7 -16.92 2.21 4.03
C HIS A 7 -15.55 2.78 3.67
N LEU A 8 -14.99 2.36 2.53
CA LEU A 8 -13.72 2.92 2.06
C LEU A 8 -13.84 4.42 1.83
N SER A 9 -14.93 4.87 1.22
CA SER A 9 -15.22 6.29 0.97
C SER A 9 -15.46 7.07 2.27
N SER A 10 -16.27 6.55 3.21
CA SER A 10 -16.53 7.24 4.49
C SER A 10 -15.31 7.30 5.41
N ASN A 11 -14.36 6.38 5.24
CA ASN A 11 -13.15 6.29 6.06
C ASN A 11 -11.99 7.19 5.58
N GLN A 12 -12.10 7.86 4.42
CA GLN A 12 -11.03 8.71 3.85
C GLN A 12 -10.61 9.88 4.75
N GLU A 13 -11.47 10.29 5.70
CA GLU A 13 -11.18 11.39 6.63
C GLU A 13 -11.12 10.93 8.10
N ARG A 14 -10.89 9.63 8.31
CA ARG A 14 -10.87 9.00 9.62
C ARG A 14 -9.46 8.61 10.03
N LEU A 15 -9.21 8.55 11.34
CA LEU A 15 -7.95 8.06 11.88
C LEU A 15 -7.84 6.54 11.70
N VAL A 16 -7.03 6.15 10.71
CA VAL A 16 -6.69 4.75 10.39
C VAL A 16 -5.25 4.46 10.82
N THR A 17 -5.05 3.29 11.41
CA THR A 17 -3.75 2.80 11.89
C THR A 17 -3.25 1.61 11.06
N GLY A 18 -1.97 1.28 11.22
CA GLY A 18 -1.34 0.13 10.58
C GLY A 18 -1.97 -1.19 11.05
N PHE A 19 -2.48 -1.23 12.28
CA PHE A 19 -3.25 -2.38 12.77
C PHE A 19 -4.61 -2.50 12.09
N ASP A 20 -5.29 -1.39 11.79
CA ASP A 20 -6.54 -1.40 11.01
C ASP A 20 -6.29 -1.88 9.59
N LEU A 21 -5.22 -1.40 8.95
CA LEU A 21 -4.78 -1.87 7.64
C LEU A 21 -4.41 -3.36 7.68
N TYR A 22 -3.66 -3.79 8.69
CA TYR A 22 -3.30 -5.20 8.88
C TYR A 22 -4.53 -6.09 9.07
N ARG A 23 -5.50 -5.68 9.90
CA ARG A 23 -6.78 -6.39 10.08
C ARG A 23 -7.56 -6.46 8.78
N THR A 24 -7.59 -5.36 8.04
CA THR A 24 -8.26 -5.26 6.74
C THR A 24 -7.63 -6.24 5.75
N MET A 25 -6.30 -6.22 5.58
CA MET A 25 -5.57 -7.13 4.71
C MET A 25 -5.74 -8.60 5.13
N ARG A 26 -5.66 -8.90 6.43
CA ARG A 26 -5.88 -10.26 6.96
C ARG A 26 -7.28 -10.77 6.61
N ASN A 27 -8.31 -9.96 6.82
CA ASN A 27 -9.68 -10.32 6.46
C ASN A 27 -9.86 -10.51 4.95
N ILE A 28 -9.23 -9.65 4.16
CA ILE A 28 -9.21 -9.76 2.70
C ILE A 28 -8.62 -11.10 2.27
N MET A 29 -7.48 -11.48 2.84
CA MET A 29 -6.80 -12.74 2.54
C MET A 29 -7.61 -13.95 3.04
N SER A 30 -8.19 -13.88 4.25
CA SER A 30 -8.94 -14.99 4.84
C SER A 30 -10.31 -15.21 4.21
N SER A 31 -10.96 -14.17 3.68
CA SER A 31 -12.29 -14.27 3.05
C SER A 31 -12.32 -15.12 1.77
N THR A 32 -11.16 -15.51 1.26
CA THR A 32 -11.03 -16.37 0.08
C THR A 32 -11.00 -17.85 0.41
N LEU A 33 -10.93 -18.19 1.71
CA LEU A 33 -11.01 -19.55 2.22
C LEU A 33 -12.44 -19.76 2.73
N GLU A 34 -13.27 -20.49 1.99
CA GLU A 34 -14.70 -20.73 2.27
C GLU A 34 -14.99 -21.59 3.54
N SER A 35 -14.07 -21.69 4.51
CA SER A 35 -14.29 -22.51 5.71
C SER A 35 -14.68 -21.68 6.93
N SER A 36 -15.96 -21.81 7.28
CA SER A 36 -16.77 -21.15 8.30
C SER A 36 -16.38 -21.38 9.77
N SER A 37 -15.11 -21.65 10.09
CA SER A 37 -14.65 -21.86 11.48
C SER A 37 -13.35 -21.12 11.86
N ALA A 38 -12.76 -20.35 10.96
CA ALA A 38 -11.48 -19.67 11.22
C ALA A 38 -11.59 -18.29 11.91
N SER A 39 -12.80 -17.74 12.13
CA SER A 39 -12.94 -16.40 12.73
C SER A 39 -12.49 -16.32 14.18
N ASP A 40 -12.49 -17.43 14.92
CA ASP A 40 -12.09 -17.48 16.33
C ASP A 40 -10.59 -17.72 16.56
N LYS A 41 -9.81 -17.98 15.51
CA LYS A 41 -8.34 -18.16 15.59
C LYS A 41 -7.55 -16.94 15.10
N LEU A 42 -8.15 -15.75 15.05
CA LEU A 42 -7.47 -14.51 14.69
C LEU A 42 -6.57 -13.94 15.82
N GLY A 43 -5.92 -14.81 16.59
CA GLY A 43 -5.24 -14.49 17.86
C GLY A 43 -4.06 -13.51 17.78
N THR A 44 -3.71 -13.00 16.61
CA THR A 44 -2.64 -12.02 16.41
C THR A 44 -3.12 -10.61 16.07
N VAL A 45 -4.40 -10.45 15.71
CA VAL A 45 -4.93 -9.13 15.35
C VAL A 45 -5.67 -8.56 16.56
N PRO A 46 -5.26 -7.40 17.09
CA PRO A 46 -5.95 -6.82 18.23
C PRO A 46 -7.43 -6.54 17.92
N THR A 47 -8.31 -6.85 18.87
CA THR A 47 -9.77 -6.70 18.71
C THR A 47 -10.22 -5.26 18.48
N TRP A 48 -9.41 -4.27 18.89
CA TRP A 48 -9.64 -2.84 18.70
C TRP A 48 -9.31 -2.33 17.29
N ALA A 49 -8.55 -3.09 16.50
CA ALA A 49 -8.26 -2.73 15.11
C ALA A 49 -9.55 -2.83 14.28
N ILE A 50 -9.74 -1.99 13.28
CA ILE A 50 -10.97 -1.91 12.49
C ILE A 50 -10.70 -2.39 11.06
N ASN A 51 -11.60 -3.20 10.51
CA ASN A 51 -11.56 -3.52 9.09
C ASN A 51 -12.18 -2.35 8.30
N ILE A 52 -11.35 -1.56 7.63
CA ILE A 52 -11.78 -0.31 6.96
C ILE A 52 -12.65 -0.53 5.73
N LEU A 53 -12.75 -1.78 5.23
CA LEU A 53 -13.62 -2.13 4.10
C LEU A 53 -15.01 -2.63 4.52
N THR A 54 -15.16 -3.03 5.79
CA THR A 54 -16.42 -3.58 6.32
C THR A 54 -17.00 -2.75 7.46
N THR A 55 -16.24 -1.80 8.02
CA THR A 55 -16.64 -1.04 9.19
C THR A 55 -16.29 0.44 9.01
N GLU A 56 -17.25 1.32 9.29
CA GLU A 56 -16.98 2.76 9.37
C GLU A 56 -16.17 3.07 10.65
N VAL A 57 -15.03 3.71 10.49
CA VAL A 57 -14.20 4.18 11.59
C VAL A 57 -14.94 5.33 12.29
N PRO A 58 -15.03 5.35 13.64
CA PRO A 58 -15.73 6.41 14.35
C PRO A 58 -15.21 7.80 13.99
N ARG A 59 -16.13 8.75 13.73
CA ARG A 59 -15.85 10.17 13.43
C ARG A 59 -14.88 10.83 14.39
N PHE A 60 -14.91 10.38 15.64
CA PHE A 60 -14.24 11.03 16.76
C PHE A 60 -13.21 10.12 17.43
N ARG A 61 -12.74 9.08 16.73
CA ARG A 61 -11.72 8.17 17.23
C ARG A 61 -10.45 8.95 17.58
N SER A 62 -10.05 8.88 18.85
CA SER A 62 -8.82 9.48 19.35
C SER A 62 -7.60 8.57 19.11
N CYS A 63 -6.39 9.10 19.29
CA CYS A 63 -5.17 8.28 19.32
C CYS A 63 -5.22 7.17 20.37
N LYS A 64 -5.82 7.44 21.54
CA LYS A 64 -6.04 6.46 22.59
C LYS A 64 -6.96 5.32 22.14
N ASP A 65 -8.07 5.65 21.50
CA ASP A 65 -9.01 4.66 20.95
C ASP A 65 -8.36 3.81 19.85
N ALA A 66 -7.48 4.44 19.08
CA ALA A 66 -6.71 3.81 18.01
C ALA A 66 -5.41 3.14 18.51
N ARG A 67 -5.10 3.22 19.80
CA ARG A 67 -3.85 2.76 20.43
C ARG A 67 -2.59 3.15 19.66
N VAL A 68 -2.59 4.37 19.12
CA VAL A 68 -1.41 4.96 18.48
C VAL A 68 -0.37 5.19 19.58
N ALA A 69 0.87 4.75 19.36
CA ALA A 69 1.91 4.93 20.37
C ALA A 69 2.12 6.44 20.65
N PRO A 70 2.41 6.84 21.90
CA PRO A 70 2.54 8.25 22.27
C PRO A 70 3.55 9.03 21.41
N ASP A 71 4.57 8.35 20.90
CA ASP A 71 5.60 8.95 20.04
C ASP A 71 5.02 9.45 18.69
N PHE A 72 3.90 8.89 18.24
CA PHE A 72 3.21 9.29 17.02
C PHE A 72 2.01 10.22 17.29
N CYS A 73 1.68 10.48 18.56
CA CYS A 73 0.55 11.32 18.92
C CYS A 73 0.81 12.17 20.17
N ARG A 74 0.88 13.49 19.98
CA ARG A 74 1.30 14.45 21.00
C ARG A 74 0.38 14.47 22.23
N ASN A 75 -0.92 14.23 22.04
CA ASN A 75 -1.86 14.05 23.14
C ASN A 75 -2.69 12.78 22.90
N GLU A 76 -2.93 11.98 23.94
CA GLU A 76 -3.77 10.76 23.84
C GLU A 76 -5.17 11.04 23.25
N ASN A 77 -5.71 12.22 23.54
CA ASN A 77 -7.03 12.67 23.08
C ASN A 77 -6.97 13.46 21.76
N GLU A 78 -5.79 13.62 21.15
CA GLU A 78 -5.63 14.35 19.90
C GLU A 78 -6.32 13.59 18.77
N ARG A 79 -7.04 14.36 17.95
CA ARG A 79 -7.56 13.91 16.68
C ARG A 79 -6.53 14.27 15.63
N VAL A 80 -5.68 13.32 15.31
CA VAL A 80 -4.86 13.47 14.11
C VAL A 80 -5.79 13.24 12.93
N SER A 81 -6.10 14.31 12.20
CA SER A 81 -6.79 14.23 10.90
C SER A 81 -5.90 13.67 9.78
N VAL A 82 -4.74 13.14 10.15
CA VAL A 82 -3.68 12.67 9.26
C VAL A 82 -3.15 11.36 9.85
N ALA A 83 -3.07 10.29 9.05
CA ALA A 83 -2.54 9.02 9.52
C ALA A 83 -1.10 9.18 10.06
N PRO A 84 -0.70 8.40 11.09
CA PRO A 84 0.69 8.34 11.54
C PRO A 84 1.61 8.01 10.37
N ASN A 85 2.76 8.69 10.27
CA ASN A 85 3.69 8.53 9.14
C ASN A 85 4.60 7.28 9.25
N TYR A 86 4.42 6.41 10.24
CA TYR A 86 5.17 5.16 10.48
C TYR A 86 6.69 5.26 10.26
N GLY A 87 7.31 6.35 10.70
CA GLY A 87 8.76 6.56 10.53
C GLY A 87 9.20 7.00 9.12
N THR A 88 8.29 7.14 8.17
CA THR A 88 8.56 7.77 6.87
C THR A 88 8.63 9.27 7.06
N CYS A 89 9.84 9.77 7.26
CA CYS A 89 10.10 11.19 7.37
C CYS A 89 10.01 11.87 5.98
N ASN A 90 9.16 12.90 5.86
CA ASN A 90 9.16 13.81 4.71
C ASN A 90 9.73 15.19 5.10
N LEU A 91 11.01 15.41 4.80
CA LEU A 91 11.75 16.65 5.10
C LEU A 91 11.15 17.92 4.46
N TYR A 92 10.31 17.76 3.44
CA TYR A 92 9.70 18.86 2.69
C TYR A 92 8.38 19.34 3.30
N GLU A 93 7.84 18.62 4.29
CA GLU A 93 6.66 19.07 5.03
C GLU A 93 7.08 19.80 6.31
N LYS A 94 6.77 21.09 6.41
CA LYS A 94 7.13 21.93 7.57
C LYS A 94 6.70 21.32 8.91
N ARG A 95 5.58 20.58 8.93
CA ARG A 95 5.06 19.89 10.12
C ARG A 95 5.82 18.61 10.45
N LEU A 96 6.37 17.91 9.46
CA LEU A 96 7.15 16.68 9.67
C LEU A 96 8.65 16.96 9.85
N ARG A 97 9.13 18.12 9.40
CA ARG A 97 10.54 18.54 9.48
C ARG A 97 11.17 18.39 10.88
N PRO A 98 10.48 18.67 12.02
CA PRO A 98 11.05 18.44 13.35
C PRO A 98 11.33 16.96 13.68
N TYR A 99 10.57 16.04 13.08
CA TYR A 99 10.69 14.58 13.29
C TYR A 99 11.67 13.93 12.31
N CYS A 100 12.24 14.74 11.42
CA CYS A 100 13.08 14.30 10.31
C CYS A 100 14.58 14.51 10.53
N VAL A 101 14.95 15.21 11.60
CA VAL A 101 16.35 15.55 11.88
C VAL A 101 16.94 14.44 12.75
N LYS A 102 17.83 13.62 12.17
CA LYS A 102 18.76 12.80 12.95
C LYS A 102 19.84 13.70 13.58
N SER A 103 20.24 13.41 14.81
CA SER A 103 21.56 13.82 15.31
C SER A 103 22.65 13.16 14.45
N PRO A 104 23.74 13.85 14.07
CA PRO A 104 24.80 13.26 13.25
C PRO A 104 25.52 12.15 14.03
N GLY A 105 25.38 10.89 13.62
CA GLY A 105 26.24 9.77 14.09
C GLY A 105 25.56 8.51 14.63
N GLU A 106 24.24 8.47 14.86
CA GLU A 106 23.60 7.29 15.49
C GLU A 106 22.96 6.30 14.49
N ARG A 107 23.29 5.00 14.65
CA ARG A 107 22.47 3.88 14.17
C ARG A 107 21.26 3.72 15.10
N VAL A 108 20.15 3.27 14.52
CA VAL A 108 18.84 3.19 15.18
C VAL A 108 18.87 2.10 16.25
N GLU A 109 18.94 2.50 17.51
CA GLU A 109 18.36 1.76 18.63
C GLU A 109 17.28 2.61 19.27
N ALA A 110 16.14 2.00 19.61
CA ALA A 110 15.02 2.68 20.21
C ALA A 110 15.43 3.20 21.60
N VAL A 111 15.56 4.52 21.74
CA VAL A 111 15.80 5.15 23.04
C VAL A 111 14.50 5.09 23.83
N THR A 112 14.42 4.15 24.78
CA THR A 112 13.44 4.20 25.87
C THR A 112 13.79 5.40 26.75
N SER A 113 12.95 6.42 26.77
CA SER A 113 13.12 7.56 27.67
C SER A 113 12.69 7.18 29.09
N SER A 114 13.66 6.86 29.95
CA SER A 114 13.52 6.99 31.39
C SER A 114 14.50 8.05 31.89
N ALA A 115 13.99 9.21 32.29
CA ALA A 115 14.30 9.87 33.56
C ALA A 115 13.92 11.36 33.54
N SER A 116 13.08 11.70 34.51
CA SER A 116 12.80 13.04 35.01
C SER A 116 13.82 13.43 36.08
N SER A 117 14.29 14.68 36.03
CA SER A 117 14.64 15.57 37.15
C SER A 117 15.69 15.14 38.18
N LYS A 118 16.82 15.88 38.24
CA LYS A 118 17.09 16.88 39.32
C LYS A 118 18.43 17.62 39.13
N THR A 119 18.37 18.92 39.44
CA THR A 119 19.45 19.90 39.57
C THR A 119 20.21 19.76 40.90
N GLY A 120 21.52 20.02 40.94
CA GLY A 120 22.27 20.23 42.20
C GLY A 120 23.80 20.13 42.10
N GLN A 121 24.50 21.16 42.59
CA GLN A 121 25.94 21.49 42.51
C GLN A 121 26.97 20.64 43.31
N LEU A 122 28.22 20.74 42.84
CA LEU A 122 29.53 20.89 43.54
C LEU A 122 30.35 19.69 44.11
N LEU A 123 31.61 19.67 43.63
CA LEU A 123 32.93 19.35 44.26
C LEU A 123 33.50 17.91 44.34
N ARG A 124 34.66 17.80 43.65
CA ARG A 124 35.94 17.13 43.98
C ARG A 124 36.04 15.60 44.12
N ALA A 125 36.87 15.07 43.20
CA ALA A 125 38.04 14.19 43.38
C ALA A 125 37.90 12.87 44.16
N GLY A 126 38.29 11.77 43.50
CA GLY A 126 38.64 10.53 44.18
C GLY A 126 38.57 9.30 43.28
N LEU A 127 39.71 8.68 43.07
CA LEU A 127 39.96 7.38 42.45
C LEU A 127 39.03 6.26 42.96
N ASP A 128 38.56 5.38 42.06
CA ASP A 128 39.03 3.97 41.93
C ASP A 128 38.02 3.10 41.15
N LEU A 129 38.59 2.31 40.23
CA LEU A 129 38.03 1.10 39.60
C LEU A 129 38.21 -0.09 40.61
N PRO A 130 37.72 -1.35 40.40
CA PRO A 130 36.89 -1.91 39.32
C PRO A 130 35.85 -3.00 39.78
N THR A 131 35.14 -3.55 38.78
CA THR A 131 34.70 -4.97 38.64
C THR A 131 33.59 -5.62 39.50
N ARG A 132 32.76 -6.35 38.73
CA ARG A 132 32.15 -7.69 38.94
C ARG A 132 30.76 -7.83 39.59
N LEU A 133 29.85 -8.31 38.72
CA LEU A 133 29.07 -9.56 38.77
C LEU A 133 28.51 -10.11 40.10
N MET A 134 27.25 -10.57 39.96
CA MET A 134 26.55 -11.72 40.57
C MET A 134 25.56 -11.50 41.74
N THR A 135 24.27 -11.65 41.35
CA THR A 135 23.21 -12.52 41.90
C THR A 135 22.73 -12.47 43.37
N LEU A 136 21.38 -12.45 43.46
CA LEU A 136 20.45 -13.12 44.39
C LEU A 136 20.48 -12.73 45.87
N SER A 137 19.35 -12.25 46.40
CA SER A 137 18.42 -13.05 47.22
C SER A 137 17.29 -12.21 47.86
N ASN A 138 16.21 -12.92 48.16
CA ASN A 138 14.93 -12.51 48.75
C ASN A 138 15.00 -11.91 50.17
N ILE A 139 13.89 -11.29 50.59
CA ILE A 139 13.18 -11.31 51.91
C ILE A 139 12.30 -10.02 51.92
N GLY A 140 11.02 -9.98 52.27
CA GLY A 140 10.08 -10.93 52.83
C GLY A 140 8.66 -10.31 52.85
N MET A 141 7.68 -11.15 53.17
CA MET A 141 6.24 -10.86 53.25
C MET A 141 5.89 -9.84 54.36
N PRO A 142 4.62 -9.38 54.45
CA PRO A 142 3.69 -10.13 55.29
C PRO A 142 2.34 -10.47 54.65
N LYS A 143 1.77 -11.50 55.26
CA LYS A 143 0.53 -12.24 54.95
C LYS A 143 -0.71 -11.39 55.26
N ASN A 144 -1.75 -11.55 54.45
CA ASN A 144 -3.03 -12.06 54.96
C ASN A 144 -3.92 -12.56 53.83
N ALA A 145 -4.60 -13.65 54.16
CA ALA A 145 -5.34 -14.53 53.27
C ALA A 145 -6.82 -14.14 53.18
N THR A 146 -7.43 -14.34 52.01
CA THR A 146 -8.69 -15.10 51.93
C THR A 146 -8.73 -15.89 50.63
N LYS A 147 -8.99 -17.19 50.75
CA LYS A 147 -9.10 -18.16 49.67
C LYS A 147 -10.44 -18.01 48.94
N ALA A 148 -10.41 -18.08 47.61
CA ALA A 148 -11.46 -18.70 46.81
C ALA A 148 -10.78 -19.61 45.78
N ALA A 149 -11.25 -20.86 45.72
CA ALA A 149 -10.67 -21.94 44.95
C ALA A 149 -10.94 -21.76 43.45
N VAL A 150 -9.91 -21.99 42.62
CA VAL A 150 -10.06 -22.36 41.21
C VAL A 150 -9.06 -23.48 40.93
N SER A 151 -9.57 -24.51 40.26
CA SER A 151 -8.92 -25.76 39.90
C SER A 151 -7.63 -25.56 39.11
N LYS A 152 -6.61 -26.36 39.43
CA LYS A 152 -5.41 -26.53 38.61
C LYS A 152 -5.79 -27.34 37.37
N GLY A 153 -5.84 -26.68 36.21
CA GLY A 153 -5.76 -27.33 34.91
C GLY A 153 -4.30 -27.59 34.54
N GLU A 154 -4.02 -28.81 34.11
CA GLU A 154 -2.71 -29.27 33.66
C GLU A 154 -2.18 -28.45 32.48
N GLY A 155 -0.89 -28.13 32.53
CA GLY A 155 -0.19 -27.37 31.49
C GLY A 155 -0.05 -28.17 30.21
N GLY A 156 -1.01 -28.00 29.30
CA GLY A 156 -0.86 -28.37 27.90
C GLY A 156 0.05 -27.37 27.19
N VAL A 157 1.19 -27.85 26.69
CA VAL A 157 1.98 -27.11 25.69
C VAL A 157 1.08 -26.92 24.48
N VAL A 158 0.68 -25.67 24.22
CA VAL A 158 -0.09 -25.31 23.03
C VAL A 158 0.85 -25.43 21.84
N GLN A 159 0.75 -26.54 21.10
CA GLN A 159 1.30 -26.62 19.76
C GLN A 159 0.51 -25.66 18.86
N TYR A 160 1.21 -24.66 18.33
CA TYR A 160 0.68 -23.77 17.32
C TYR A 160 0.49 -24.57 16.02
N PRO A 161 -0.67 -24.51 15.36
CA PRO A 161 -0.79 -25.06 14.03
C PRO A 161 0.10 -24.25 13.08
N ASP A 162 0.90 -24.97 12.29
CA ASP A 162 1.73 -24.39 11.24
C ASP A 162 0.87 -23.51 10.31
N LEU A 163 1.39 -22.31 10.02
CA LEU A 163 0.80 -21.27 9.18
C LEU A 163 0.89 -21.63 7.68
N GLU A 164 0.66 -22.90 7.33
CA GLU A 164 1.24 -23.52 6.13
C GLU A 164 0.34 -23.66 4.91
N SER A 165 -0.85 -23.05 4.85
CA SER A 165 -1.64 -23.11 3.60
C SER A 165 -2.42 -21.85 3.29
N CYS A 166 -1.72 -20.80 2.86
CA CYS A 166 -2.25 -20.03 1.74
C CYS A 166 -2.22 -20.98 0.55
N GLU A 167 -3.37 -21.50 0.11
CA GLU A 167 -3.37 -22.26 -1.15
C GLU A 167 -2.75 -21.37 -2.23
N PRO A 168 -1.68 -21.84 -2.90
CA PRO A 168 -1.03 -21.05 -3.91
C PRO A 168 -2.09 -20.71 -4.95
N LEU A 169 -2.25 -19.41 -5.23
CA LEU A 169 -3.07 -18.99 -6.36
C LEU A 169 -2.52 -19.73 -7.59
N ASP A 170 -3.40 -20.34 -8.38
CA ASP A 170 -2.97 -20.99 -9.63
C ASP A 170 -2.38 -19.92 -10.56
N ASP A 171 -1.07 -19.81 -10.47
CA ASP A 171 -0.24 -18.85 -11.20
C ASP A 171 0.34 -19.45 -12.45
N SER A 172 -0.03 -20.69 -12.80
CA SER A 172 0.47 -21.38 -14.00
C SER A 172 0.22 -20.55 -15.26
N ASN A 173 -0.98 -19.97 -15.41
CA ASN A 173 -1.31 -19.11 -16.55
C ASN A 173 -0.52 -17.79 -16.55
N LEU A 174 -0.37 -17.16 -15.37
CA LEU A 174 0.36 -15.89 -15.25
C LEU A 174 1.86 -16.10 -15.56
N GLN A 175 2.45 -17.14 -14.98
CA GLN A 175 3.83 -17.52 -15.20
C GLN A 175 4.07 -17.91 -16.66
N HIS A 176 3.15 -18.62 -17.30
CA HIS A 176 3.22 -18.92 -18.72
C HIS A 176 3.26 -17.64 -19.57
N LEU A 177 2.41 -16.67 -19.26
CA LEU A 177 2.34 -15.40 -19.97
C LEU A 177 3.58 -14.51 -19.73
N TRP A 178 4.14 -14.51 -18.51
CA TRP A 178 5.42 -13.84 -18.25
C TRP A 178 6.57 -14.50 -18.99
N ASN A 179 6.64 -15.84 -19.01
CA ASN A 179 7.65 -16.56 -19.79
C ASN A 179 7.58 -16.21 -21.27
N VAL A 180 6.37 -16.01 -21.81
CA VAL A 180 6.15 -15.53 -23.18
C VAL A 180 6.70 -14.11 -23.38
N SER A 181 6.45 -13.19 -22.44
CA SER A 181 7.00 -11.83 -22.50
C SER A 181 8.53 -11.86 -22.43
N ASP A 182 9.10 -12.69 -21.55
CA ASP A 182 10.56 -12.88 -21.41
C ASP A 182 11.19 -13.45 -22.69
N GLN A 183 10.58 -14.46 -23.29
CA GLN A 183 11.00 -14.99 -24.58
C GLN A 183 10.91 -13.94 -25.69
N THR A 184 9.93 -13.04 -25.64
CA THR A 184 9.80 -11.95 -26.60
C THR A 184 10.92 -10.94 -26.41
N VAL A 185 11.21 -10.53 -25.17
CA VAL A 185 12.32 -9.61 -24.83
C VAL A 185 13.67 -10.22 -25.22
N ALA A 186 13.87 -11.51 -24.99
CA ALA A 186 15.11 -12.23 -25.30
C ALA A 186 15.49 -12.18 -26.79
N ARG A 187 14.51 -12.04 -27.70
CA ARG A 187 14.75 -11.87 -29.15
C ARG A 187 15.37 -10.52 -29.51
N TYR A 188 15.37 -9.57 -28.59
CA TYR A 188 15.92 -8.23 -28.77
C TYR A 188 17.16 -8.02 -27.87
N SER A 189 18.04 -9.03 -27.84
CA SER A 189 19.32 -8.98 -27.12
C SER A 189 20.13 -7.74 -27.53
N GLY A 190 20.32 -6.81 -26.60
CA GLY A 190 20.98 -5.51 -26.85
C GLY A 190 20.06 -4.29 -26.66
N SER A 191 18.75 -4.49 -26.57
CA SER A 191 17.84 -3.42 -26.16
C SER A 191 17.98 -3.14 -24.67
N LYS A 192 17.96 -1.86 -24.27
CA LYS A 192 17.75 -1.51 -22.86
C LYS A 192 16.38 -2.03 -22.46
N VAL A 193 16.35 -3.08 -21.65
CA VAL A 193 15.13 -3.58 -21.04
C VAL A 193 14.80 -2.60 -19.92
N SER A 194 13.92 -1.64 -20.20
CA SER A 194 13.13 -1.05 -19.13
C SER A 194 12.16 -2.15 -18.73
N GLY A 195 12.55 -2.92 -17.72
CA GLY A 195 11.68 -3.90 -17.11
C GLY A 195 10.39 -3.18 -16.78
N GLY A 196 9.29 -3.65 -17.34
CA GLY A 196 8.01 -3.40 -16.71
C GLY A 196 8.21 -3.76 -15.24
N ILE A 197 7.86 -2.80 -14.39
CA ILE A 197 7.71 -2.91 -12.95
C ILE A 197 7.94 -4.34 -12.45
N ILE A 198 9.13 -4.60 -11.90
CA ILE A 198 9.36 -5.80 -11.11
C ILE A 198 8.58 -5.57 -9.83
N LEU A 199 7.32 -5.97 -9.83
CA LEU A 199 6.57 -6.10 -8.59
C LEU A 199 7.20 -7.28 -7.86
N TYR A 200 7.61 -7.10 -6.62
CA TYR A 200 8.05 -8.23 -5.82
C TYR A 200 6.88 -9.18 -5.54
N PRO A 201 7.10 -10.48 -5.30
CA PRO A 201 6.02 -11.46 -5.15
C PRO A 201 4.93 -11.05 -4.15
N ARG A 202 5.31 -10.42 -3.02
CA ARG A 202 4.35 -9.92 -2.04
C ARG A 202 3.50 -8.77 -2.57
N GLN A 203 4.12 -7.84 -3.29
CA GLN A 203 3.43 -6.72 -3.93
C GLN A 203 2.46 -7.23 -5.01
N GLN A 204 2.87 -8.22 -5.79
CA GLN A 204 2.03 -8.89 -6.78
C GLN A 204 0.79 -9.51 -6.13
N ALA A 205 0.99 -10.30 -5.07
CA ALA A 205 -0.10 -10.95 -4.34
C ALA A 205 -1.08 -9.94 -3.75
N LEU A 206 -0.56 -8.86 -3.14
CA LEU A 206 -1.37 -7.79 -2.58
C LEU A 206 -2.18 -7.07 -3.66
N LEU A 207 -1.53 -6.61 -4.73
CA LEU A 207 -2.19 -5.89 -5.82
C LEU A 207 -3.26 -6.75 -6.48
N ARG A 208 -2.95 -8.01 -6.78
CA ARG A 208 -3.93 -8.95 -7.35
C ARG A 208 -5.13 -9.14 -6.45
N THR A 209 -4.91 -9.26 -5.15
CA THR A 209 -6.00 -9.42 -4.19
C THR A 209 -6.90 -8.18 -4.14
N ILE A 210 -6.30 -6.98 -4.07
CA ILE A 210 -7.03 -5.71 -4.10
C ILE A 210 -7.84 -5.58 -5.41
N VAL A 211 -7.20 -5.84 -6.56
CA VAL A 211 -7.82 -5.75 -7.88
C VAL A 211 -8.99 -6.73 -8.01
N ARG A 212 -8.83 -7.98 -7.56
CA ARG A 212 -9.90 -8.98 -7.60
C ARG A 212 -11.11 -8.54 -6.77
N GLN A 213 -10.87 -8.05 -5.57
CA GLN A 213 -11.93 -7.61 -4.66
C GLN A 213 -12.66 -6.36 -5.16
N LEU A 214 -11.91 -5.36 -5.62
CA LEU A 214 -12.49 -4.16 -6.24
C LEU A 214 -13.27 -4.54 -7.49
N SER A 215 -12.76 -5.46 -8.32
CA SER A 215 -13.47 -5.96 -9.49
C SER A 215 -14.81 -6.60 -9.15
N SER A 216 -14.87 -7.46 -8.14
CA SER A 216 -16.14 -8.03 -7.65
C SER A 216 -17.10 -6.96 -7.15
N ALA A 217 -16.60 -5.95 -6.41
CA ALA A 217 -17.42 -4.84 -5.92
C ALA A 217 -17.96 -3.97 -7.07
N MET A 218 -17.14 -3.66 -8.08
CA MET A 218 -17.56 -2.85 -9.24
C MET A 218 -18.65 -3.53 -10.06
N VAL A 219 -18.55 -4.84 -10.27
CA VAL A 219 -19.58 -5.61 -10.97
C VAL A 219 -20.88 -5.61 -10.17
N ARG A 220 -20.81 -5.88 -8.86
CA ARG A 220 -21.99 -5.96 -7.99
C ARG A 220 -22.69 -4.61 -7.80
N ASP A 221 -21.92 -3.56 -7.53
CA ASP A 221 -22.47 -2.27 -7.09
C ASP A 221 -22.71 -1.31 -8.26
N HIS A 222 -22.00 -1.49 -9.39
CA HIS A 222 -22.05 -0.58 -10.55
C HIS A 222 -22.34 -1.28 -11.89
N GLY A 223 -22.44 -2.61 -11.92
CA GLY A 223 -22.76 -3.36 -13.15
C GLY A 223 -21.70 -3.22 -14.26
N ARG A 224 -20.45 -2.86 -13.92
CA ARG A 224 -19.37 -2.63 -14.90
C ARG A 224 -18.03 -3.25 -14.49
N PRO A 225 -17.13 -3.53 -15.46
CA PRO A 225 -15.77 -3.94 -15.17
C PRO A 225 -15.00 -2.87 -14.39
N LEU A 226 -14.03 -3.33 -13.59
CA LEU A 226 -12.99 -2.49 -13.00
C LEU A 226 -12.02 -2.06 -14.11
N ARG A 227 -11.67 -0.78 -14.15
CA ARG A 227 -10.71 -0.24 -15.10
C ARG A 227 -9.42 0.17 -14.40
N VAL A 228 -8.31 -0.38 -14.86
CA VAL A 228 -6.96 0.00 -14.42
C VAL A 228 -6.33 0.85 -15.51
N CYS A 229 -5.75 1.99 -15.13
CA CYS A 229 -4.98 2.85 -16.03
C CYS A 229 -3.54 2.88 -15.56
N GLU A 230 -2.61 2.50 -16.42
CA GLU A 230 -1.19 2.45 -16.09
C GLU A 230 -0.35 3.31 -17.02
N THR A 231 0.73 3.87 -16.50
CA THR A 231 1.77 4.54 -17.30
C THR A 231 3.06 3.75 -17.19
N GLY A 232 3.81 3.63 -18.28
CA GLY A 232 5.04 2.83 -18.32
C GLY A 232 4.76 1.33 -18.51
N PHE A 233 4.27 0.96 -19.70
CA PHE A 233 4.02 -0.43 -20.07
C PHE A 233 5.24 -1.35 -19.83
N GLY A 234 6.44 -0.84 -20.09
CA GLY A 234 7.67 -1.63 -19.92
C GLY A 234 7.60 -2.93 -20.73
N LYS A 235 7.73 -4.10 -20.09
CA LYS A 235 7.53 -5.41 -20.75
C LYS A 235 6.13 -6.02 -20.56
N GLY A 236 5.19 -5.28 -19.96
CA GLY A 236 3.78 -5.68 -19.82
C GLY A 236 3.42 -6.50 -18.59
N ASP A 237 4.32 -6.64 -17.61
CA ASP A 237 4.09 -7.50 -16.43
C ASP A 237 2.93 -7.03 -15.55
N SER A 238 2.84 -5.72 -15.30
CA SER A 238 1.73 -5.13 -14.53
C SER A 238 0.40 -5.29 -15.25
N ALA A 239 0.35 -5.00 -16.56
CA ALA A 239 -0.83 -5.23 -17.38
C ALA A 239 -1.30 -6.69 -17.32
N LEU A 240 -0.38 -7.64 -17.45
CA LEU A 240 -0.64 -9.08 -17.31
C LEU A 240 -1.21 -9.42 -15.93
N LEU A 241 -0.59 -8.91 -14.87
CA LEU A 241 -1.05 -9.12 -13.50
C LEU A 241 -2.48 -8.62 -13.30
N PHE A 242 -2.80 -7.41 -13.75
CA PHE A 242 -4.13 -6.84 -13.63
C PHE A 242 -5.17 -7.61 -14.45
N LEU A 243 -4.87 -7.94 -15.72
CA LEU A 243 -5.76 -8.71 -16.59
C LEU A 243 -6.03 -10.12 -16.04
N ASN A 244 -5.01 -10.76 -15.45
CA ASN A 244 -5.15 -12.10 -14.89
C ASN A 244 -5.78 -12.12 -13.49
N SER A 245 -5.98 -10.94 -12.86
CA SER A 245 -6.57 -10.85 -11.52
C SER A 245 -8.08 -11.17 -11.49
N SER A 246 -8.83 -10.87 -12.56
CA SER A 246 -10.26 -11.15 -12.70
C SER A 246 -10.73 -10.96 -14.15
N GLN A 247 -11.75 -11.71 -14.59
CA GLN A 247 -12.37 -11.54 -15.93
C GLN A 247 -13.04 -10.18 -16.12
N ASN A 248 -13.40 -9.52 -15.01
CA ASN A 248 -14.08 -8.21 -15.02
C ASN A 248 -13.09 -7.06 -14.81
N VAL A 249 -11.86 -7.22 -15.30
CA VAL A 249 -10.82 -6.18 -15.30
C VAL A 249 -10.48 -5.78 -16.72
N THR A 250 -10.44 -4.48 -16.97
CA THR A 250 -9.91 -3.87 -18.18
C THR A 250 -8.67 -3.03 -17.85
N VAL A 251 -7.71 -2.99 -18.75
CA VAL A 251 -6.45 -2.25 -18.60
C VAL A 251 -6.26 -1.29 -19.77
N ILE A 252 -5.91 -0.05 -19.44
CA ILE A 252 -5.46 0.97 -20.38
C ILE A 252 -4.00 1.31 -20.05
N SER A 253 -3.11 1.09 -21.02
CA SER A 253 -1.68 1.33 -20.84
C SER A 253 -1.19 2.52 -21.66
N PHE A 254 -0.40 3.40 -21.05
CA PHE A 254 0.22 4.57 -21.69
C PHE A 254 1.74 4.42 -21.69
N ASP A 255 2.36 4.37 -22.86
CA ASP A 255 3.82 4.27 -22.99
C ASP A 255 4.29 4.87 -24.32
N LYS A 256 5.57 5.19 -24.42
CA LYS A 256 6.19 5.63 -25.68
C LYS A 256 6.26 4.50 -26.71
N PHE A 257 6.25 3.24 -26.27
CA PHE A 257 6.45 2.07 -27.14
C PHE A 257 7.72 2.17 -28.00
N ASP A 258 8.77 2.81 -27.47
CA ASP A 258 10.04 3.06 -28.16
C ASP A 258 11.01 1.87 -28.07
N ARG A 259 10.67 0.83 -27.27
CA ARG A 259 11.41 -0.43 -27.23
C ARG A 259 10.83 -1.42 -28.24
N PRO A 260 11.68 -2.16 -28.96
CA PRO A 260 11.24 -3.02 -30.05
C PRO A 260 10.39 -4.22 -29.58
N TYR A 261 10.49 -4.61 -28.30
CA TYR A 261 9.69 -5.69 -27.71
C TYR A 261 8.29 -5.25 -27.27
N GLN A 262 8.04 -3.95 -27.06
CA GLN A 262 6.80 -3.47 -26.44
C GLN A 262 5.56 -3.71 -27.31
N ARG A 263 5.61 -3.29 -28.59
CA ARG A 263 4.46 -3.47 -29.50
C ARG A 263 4.10 -4.94 -29.71
N PRO A 264 5.05 -5.87 -29.98
CA PRO A 264 4.75 -7.30 -30.05
C PRO A 264 4.02 -7.84 -28.81
N ILE A 265 4.46 -7.45 -27.62
CA ILE A 265 3.84 -7.89 -26.36
C ILE A 265 2.43 -7.29 -26.23
N ALA A 266 2.27 -5.97 -26.43
CA ALA A 266 0.95 -5.33 -26.35
C ALA A 266 -0.06 -5.92 -27.34
N MET A 267 0.37 -6.21 -28.58
CA MET A 267 -0.47 -6.91 -29.56
C MET A 267 -0.86 -8.31 -29.09
N LYS A 268 0.06 -9.05 -28.46
CA LYS A 268 -0.24 -10.37 -27.90
C LYS A 268 -1.24 -10.28 -26.74
N LEU A 269 -1.09 -9.28 -25.86
CA LEU A 269 -2.05 -9.03 -24.77
C LEU A 269 -3.43 -8.69 -25.32
N ALA A 270 -3.53 -7.80 -26.30
CA ALA A 270 -4.81 -7.43 -26.91
C ALA A 270 -5.53 -8.62 -27.56
N ARG A 271 -4.78 -9.56 -28.15
CA ARG A 271 -5.33 -10.82 -28.69
C ARG A 271 -5.73 -11.80 -27.59
N SER A 272 -4.95 -11.90 -26.52
CA SER A 272 -5.19 -12.83 -25.41
C SER A 272 -6.35 -12.37 -24.50
N TYR A 273 -6.59 -11.06 -24.46
CA TYR A 273 -7.61 -10.41 -23.64
C TYR A 273 -8.48 -9.47 -24.49
N PRO A 274 -9.25 -10.01 -25.45
CA PRO A 274 -10.01 -9.22 -26.42
C PRO A 274 -10.98 -8.27 -25.72
N GLY A 275 -10.93 -6.98 -26.08
CA GLY A 275 -11.76 -5.93 -25.49
C GLY A 275 -11.37 -5.52 -24.07
N ARG A 276 -10.44 -6.24 -23.41
CA ARG A 276 -10.02 -5.98 -22.03
C ARG A 276 -8.69 -5.25 -21.93
N PHE A 277 -7.83 -5.32 -22.95
CA PHE A 277 -6.57 -4.57 -22.99
C PHE A 277 -6.59 -3.53 -24.11
N ARG A 278 -6.23 -2.29 -23.79
CA ARG A 278 -6.03 -1.18 -24.72
C ARG A 278 -4.72 -0.49 -24.38
N TRP A 279 -4.03 0.06 -25.39
CA TRP A 279 -2.84 0.86 -25.15
C TRP A 279 -2.83 2.10 -26.03
N PHE A 280 -2.14 3.13 -25.55
CA PHE A 280 -1.93 4.40 -26.24
C PHE A 280 -0.44 4.67 -26.35
N GLU A 281 0.00 4.76 -27.60
CA GLU A 281 1.39 5.03 -27.93
C GLU A 281 1.67 6.55 -27.92
N GLY A 282 2.71 6.93 -27.19
CA GLY A 282 3.23 8.29 -27.13
C GLY A 282 3.73 8.70 -25.74
N ASP A 283 4.17 9.94 -25.63
CA ASP A 283 4.58 10.53 -24.35
C ASP A 283 3.40 10.53 -23.35
N SER A 284 3.53 9.81 -22.23
CA SER A 284 2.51 9.70 -21.19
C SER A 284 2.10 11.05 -20.60
N CYS A 285 3.00 12.05 -20.59
CA CYS A 285 2.68 13.42 -20.19
C CYS A 285 1.61 14.08 -21.10
N LYS A 286 1.39 13.55 -22.30
CA LYS A 286 0.44 14.06 -23.29
C LYS A 286 -0.72 13.10 -23.51
N THR A 287 -0.43 11.80 -23.64
CA THR A 287 -1.45 10.80 -23.99
C THR A 287 -2.44 10.60 -22.85
N VAL A 288 -2.01 10.60 -21.58
CA VAL A 288 -2.93 10.48 -20.43
C VAL A 288 -3.98 11.59 -20.46
N ARG A 289 -3.55 12.86 -20.48
CA ARG A 289 -4.47 14.00 -20.50
C ARG A 289 -5.36 13.99 -21.73
N LYS A 290 -4.80 13.72 -22.91
CA LYS A 290 -5.58 13.66 -24.16
C LYS A 290 -6.67 12.59 -24.07
N THR A 291 -6.33 11.41 -23.55
CA THR A 291 -7.21 10.24 -23.59
C THR A 291 -8.26 10.22 -22.48
N LEU A 292 -7.88 10.61 -21.27
CA LEU A 292 -8.80 10.63 -20.14
C LEU A 292 -9.65 11.91 -20.11
N SER A 293 -9.28 12.93 -20.90
CA SER A 293 -10.09 14.14 -21.03
C SER A 293 -11.51 13.78 -21.51
N PRO A 294 -12.55 14.38 -20.90
CA PRO A 294 -13.93 14.18 -21.31
C PRO A 294 -14.22 14.66 -22.74
N LEU A 295 -13.27 15.30 -23.43
CA LEU A 295 -13.41 15.81 -24.80
C LEU A 295 -12.94 14.83 -25.88
N TRP A 296 -12.44 13.65 -25.51
CA TRP A 296 -11.81 12.72 -26.45
C TRP A 296 -12.49 11.36 -26.48
N ASP A 297 -12.71 10.84 -27.70
CA ASP A 297 -13.20 9.48 -27.93
C ASP A 297 -12.20 8.72 -28.84
N PRO A 298 -11.52 7.67 -28.34
CA PRO A 298 -10.63 6.84 -29.13
C PRO A 298 -11.37 6.07 -30.23
N ASP A 299 -12.62 5.66 -29.98
CA ASP A 299 -13.36 4.80 -30.90
C ASP A 299 -13.81 5.60 -32.14
N ALA A 300 -13.92 6.93 -32.03
CA ALA A 300 -14.21 7.82 -33.15
C ALA A 300 -12.99 8.51 -33.76
N GLY A 301 -11.77 8.15 -33.33
CA GLY A 301 -10.54 8.70 -33.91
C GLY A 301 -10.30 10.19 -33.68
N GLY A 302 -10.94 10.85 -32.70
CA GLY A 302 -10.77 12.30 -32.53
C GLY A 302 -11.69 13.02 -31.55
N VAL A 303 -11.65 14.37 -31.64
CA VAL A 303 -12.46 15.30 -30.83
C VAL A 303 -13.91 15.23 -31.31
N ILE A 304 -14.79 14.57 -30.55
CA ILE A 304 -16.23 14.55 -30.84
C ILE A 304 -16.92 15.74 -30.19
N SER A 305 -17.89 16.30 -30.90
CA SER A 305 -18.90 17.28 -30.47
C SER A 305 -19.62 16.91 -29.15
N VAL A 306 -20.11 17.95 -28.48
CA VAL A 306 -20.69 17.94 -27.13
C VAL A 306 -22.06 17.22 -27.14
N GLY A 307 -22.08 15.91 -26.88
CA GLY A 307 -23.29 15.11 -26.62
C GLY A 307 -23.34 14.63 -25.16
N LYS A 308 -24.55 14.46 -24.60
CA LYS A 308 -24.77 14.14 -23.17
C LYS A 308 -24.35 12.72 -22.74
N ASP A 309 -24.08 11.81 -23.68
CA ASP A 309 -23.76 10.40 -23.40
C ASP A 309 -22.30 10.05 -23.74
N ARG A 310 -21.34 10.81 -23.17
CA ARG A 310 -19.91 10.54 -23.42
C ARG A 310 -19.39 9.39 -22.57
N LYS A 311 -18.71 8.44 -23.23
CA LYS A 311 -17.88 7.42 -22.56
C LYS A 311 -16.63 8.07 -22.00
N VAL A 312 -16.71 8.65 -20.81
CA VAL A 312 -15.52 9.09 -20.08
C VAL A 312 -14.75 7.84 -19.64
N TYR A 313 -13.48 7.76 -20.01
CA TYR A 313 -12.59 6.71 -19.52
C TYR A 313 -12.26 6.99 -18.05
N GLN A 314 -13.16 6.56 -17.16
CA GLN A 314 -12.92 6.61 -15.73
C GLN A 314 -12.07 5.41 -15.32
N CYS A 315 -10.97 5.68 -14.65
CA CYS A 315 -10.07 4.69 -14.07
C CYS A 315 -10.44 4.49 -12.59
N ASP A 316 -10.43 3.25 -12.13
CA ASP A 316 -10.71 2.87 -10.73
C ASP A 316 -9.42 2.59 -9.95
N ILE A 317 -8.38 2.16 -10.68
CA ILE A 317 -7.02 2.00 -10.19
C ILE A 317 -6.06 2.73 -11.14
N LEU A 318 -5.14 3.47 -10.57
CA LEU A 318 -4.06 4.16 -11.26
C LEU A 318 -2.75 3.46 -10.90
N HIS A 319 -1.94 3.17 -11.92
CA HIS A 319 -0.65 2.51 -11.74
C HIS A 319 0.45 3.28 -12.46
N GLY A 320 1.12 4.17 -11.72
CA GLY A 320 2.18 5.00 -12.27
C GLY A 320 3.53 4.30 -12.28
N SER A 321 4.16 4.19 -13.44
CA SER A 321 5.55 3.70 -13.52
C SER A 321 6.40 4.37 -14.58
N SER A 322 5.92 5.48 -15.15
CA SER A 322 6.73 6.27 -16.06
C SER A 322 7.57 7.32 -15.32
N LEU A 323 8.62 7.80 -15.99
CA LEU A 323 9.45 8.92 -15.51
C LEU A 323 8.85 10.30 -15.85
N CYS A 324 7.63 10.36 -16.39
CA CYS A 324 6.98 11.63 -16.68
C CYS A 324 6.73 12.41 -15.39
N PRO A 325 7.16 13.67 -15.24
CA PRO A 325 6.96 14.42 -13.99
C PRO A 325 5.50 14.74 -13.64
N SER A 326 4.54 14.50 -14.54
CA SER A 326 3.13 14.85 -14.35
C SER A 326 2.15 13.73 -14.56
N ASP A 327 2.54 12.55 -15.04
CA ASP A 327 1.59 11.53 -15.48
C ASP A 327 0.68 11.03 -14.34
N ASN A 328 1.22 10.75 -13.15
CA ASN A 328 0.40 10.41 -11.98
C ASN A 328 -0.49 11.57 -11.53
N ILE A 329 -0.04 12.81 -11.73
CA ILE A 329 -0.85 13.99 -11.43
C ILE A 329 -2.03 14.05 -12.40
N ASP A 330 -1.76 13.86 -13.69
CA ASP A 330 -2.77 13.86 -14.74
C ASP A 330 -3.73 12.67 -14.56
N LEU A 331 -3.23 11.46 -14.26
CA LEU A 331 -4.03 10.28 -13.93
C LEU A 331 -5.01 10.57 -12.78
N VAL A 332 -4.54 11.16 -11.68
CA VAL A 332 -5.39 11.47 -10.53
C VAL A 332 -6.40 12.58 -10.85
N LYS A 333 -5.98 13.63 -11.55
CA LYS A 333 -6.86 14.78 -11.89
C LYS A 333 -7.97 14.42 -12.86
N GLU A 334 -7.71 13.49 -13.76
CA GLU A 334 -8.69 13.02 -14.74
C GLU A 334 -9.52 11.82 -14.23
N SER A 335 -9.30 11.38 -12.98
CA SER A 335 -10.02 10.26 -12.36
C SER A 335 -11.01 10.73 -11.28
N PRO A 336 -12.10 9.97 -11.04
CA PRO A 336 -13.04 10.31 -9.98
C PRO A 336 -12.42 10.13 -8.58
N SER A 337 -13.03 10.79 -7.59
CA SER A 337 -12.66 10.58 -6.17
C SER A 337 -12.86 9.13 -5.75
N GLY A 338 -11.99 8.64 -4.85
CA GLY A 338 -12.01 7.25 -4.36
C GLY A 338 -11.19 6.26 -5.20
N THR A 339 -10.56 6.73 -6.27
CA THR A 339 -9.63 5.93 -7.08
C THR A 339 -8.38 5.54 -6.28
N VAL A 340 -7.90 4.29 -6.45
CA VAL A 340 -6.68 3.82 -5.79
C VAL A 340 -5.46 4.16 -6.64
N LEU A 341 -4.53 4.95 -6.11
CA LEU A 341 -3.24 5.21 -6.76
C LEU A 341 -2.19 4.24 -6.22
N THR A 342 -1.52 3.57 -7.15
CA THR A 342 -0.32 2.77 -6.90
C THR A 342 0.78 3.30 -7.81
N SER A 343 2.03 3.25 -7.36
CA SER A 343 3.16 3.61 -8.20
C SER A 343 4.33 2.74 -7.83
N THR A 344 5.17 2.48 -8.81
CA THR A 344 6.45 1.81 -8.60
C THR A 344 7.55 2.72 -9.09
N ALA A 345 8.65 2.73 -8.36
CA ALA A 345 9.77 3.56 -8.75
C ALA A 345 10.70 2.80 -9.67
N MET A 346 10.98 3.40 -10.83
CA MET A 346 12.07 2.95 -11.68
C MET A 346 13.41 3.32 -11.02
N GLY A 347 14.14 2.31 -10.53
CA GLY A 347 15.48 2.47 -9.95
C GLY A 347 15.49 2.71 -8.44
N THR A 348 14.82 3.75 -7.93
CA THR A 348 14.69 3.98 -6.48
C THR A 348 13.41 4.76 -6.14
N LEU A 349 12.66 4.35 -5.11
CA LEU A 349 11.61 5.19 -4.51
C LEU A 349 12.20 6.52 -4.00
N THR A 350 13.51 6.58 -3.80
CA THR A 350 14.25 7.77 -3.40
C THR A 350 14.53 8.77 -4.52
N ASP A 351 14.02 8.57 -5.74
CA ASP A 351 14.12 9.60 -6.78
C ASP A 351 13.26 10.81 -6.37
N LYS A 352 13.91 11.71 -5.63
CA LYS A 352 13.35 12.95 -5.13
C LYS A 352 12.90 13.85 -6.29
N ALA A 353 13.45 13.73 -7.49
CA ALA A 353 13.00 14.58 -8.60
C ALA A 353 11.59 14.19 -9.06
N VAL A 354 11.26 12.89 -9.05
CA VAL A 354 10.01 12.37 -9.60
C VAL A 354 8.93 12.19 -8.54
N TYR A 355 9.23 11.54 -7.41
CA TYR A 355 8.20 11.15 -6.45
C TYR A 355 8.10 12.03 -5.20
N PHE A 356 9.21 12.30 -4.49
CA PHE A 356 9.15 12.87 -3.13
C PHE A 356 9.79 14.25 -2.90
N GLY A 357 10.41 14.89 -3.90
CA GLY A 357 10.93 16.26 -3.78
C GLY A 357 9.86 17.34 -3.83
N GLU A 358 10.27 18.60 -3.67
CA GLU A 358 9.35 19.75 -3.52
C GLU A 358 8.37 19.94 -4.70
N ARG A 359 8.83 19.59 -5.92
CA ARG A 359 8.05 19.66 -7.16
C ARG A 359 7.63 18.29 -7.68
N ALA A 360 7.93 17.24 -6.93
CA ALA A 360 7.67 15.87 -7.30
C ALA A 360 6.18 15.52 -7.22
N GLN A 361 5.78 14.45 -7.90
CA GLN A 361 4.39 14.08 -8.11
C GLN A 361 3.61 13.91 -6.80
N TRP A 362 4.14 13.12 -5.84
CA TRP A 362 3.43 12.84 -4.59
C TRP A 362 3.33 14.09 -3.72
N THR A 363 4.40 14.89 -3.65
CA THR A 363 4.38 16.17 -2.92
C THR A 363 3.34 17.12 -3.50
N ARG A 364 3.21 17.19 -4.83
CA ARG A 364 2.19 18.01 -5.49
C ARG A 364 0.78 17.48 -5.21
N LEU A 365 0.53 16.20 -5.45
CA LEU A 365 -0.77 15.57 -5.18
C LEU A 365 -1.22 15.76 -3.74
N ARG A 366 -0.29 15.63 -2.78
CA ARG A 366 -0.60 15.80 -1.36
C ARG A 366 -0.87 17.25 -1.00
N ARG A 367 -0.06 18.20 -1.50
CA ARG A 367 -0.27 19.65 -1.31
C ARG A 367 -1.59 20.13 -1.91
N GLU A 368 -1.98 19.56 -3.05
CA GLU A 368 -3.26 19.84 -3.70
C GLU A 368 -4.45 19.11 -3.05
N GLY A 369 -4.21 18.29 -2.01
CA GLY A 369 -5.24 17.56 -1.27
C GLY A 369 -5.83 16.37 -2.03
N CYS A 370 -5.21 15.96 -3.14
CA CYS A 370 -5.67 14.83 -3.97
C CYS A 370 -5.33 13.46 -3.34
N ILE A 371 -4.25 13.40 -2.54
CA ILE A 371 -3.88 12.23 -1.74
C ILE A 371 -3.61 12.67 -0.30
N ARG A 372 -3.92 11.81 0.67
CA ARG A 372 -3.71 12.10 2.10
C ARG A 372 -2.80 11.07 2.76
N ASP A 373 -3.08 9.80 2.55
CA ASP A 373 -2.37 8.68 3.19
C ASP A 373 -1.45 7.98 2.18
N ILE A 374 -0.14 7.99 2.47
CA ILE A 374 0.88 7.32 1.67
C ILE A 374 1.39 6.15 2.49
N THR A 375 1.24 4.93 1.97
CA THR A 375 1.82 3.73 2.57
C THR A 375 2.93 3.24 1.64
N CYS A 376 4.15 3.19 2.15
CA CYS A 376 5.28 2.58 1.46
C CYS A 376 5.41 1.12 1.90
N PHE A 377 5.69 0.23 0.94
CA PHE A 377 6.06 -1.15 1.21
C PHE A 377 7.52 -1.32 0.82
N GLU A 378 8.40 -1.41 1.80
CA GLU A 378 9.75 -1.94 1.59
C GLU A 378 9.70 -3.45 1.83
N GLU A 379 10.37 -4.22 0.99
CA GLU A 379 10.69 -5.61 1.34
C GLU A 379 11.97 -5.58 2.16
N ASP A 380 12.00 -6.34 3.26
CA ASP A 380 13.23 -6.61 3.97
C ASP A 380 14.19 -7.30 2.96
N GLU A 381 15.42 -6.80 2.84
CA GLU A 381 16.45 -7.45 2.02
C GLU A 381 16.62 -8.89 2.54
N VAL A 382 16.21 -9.88 1.74
CA VAL A 382 16.34 -11.32 2.06
C VAL A 382 17.78 -11.77 1.88
#